data_AF-A0A1V2CFQ7-F1
#
_entry.id   AF-A0A1V2CFQ7-F1
#
_cell.length_a   1.000
_cell.length_b   1.000
_cell.length_c   1.000
_cell.angle_alpha   90.00
_cell.angle_beta   90.00
_cell.angle_gamma   90.00
#
_symmetry.space_group_name_H-M   'P 1'
#
loop_
_entity.id
_entity.type
_entity.pdbx_description
1 polymer ?
#
loop_
_entity_poly.entity_id
_entity_poly.type
_entity_poly.pdbx_seq_one_letter_code
_entity_poly.pdbx_strand_id
1 'polypeptide(L)'
;MKNLKISSLLVLLLFVFIPTICISQTTVKTVPMPTQQNKIIIDKIVEAAHYKNYVVDFCLETINEAAQKEKWNDQKTVEITESINYKNFRDAVYNMFAFYNEIELETLLNTYKQDTAYRTTNVMIANDALAYNLEIFANDIVRGKYKK
;
A
#
# COMPACT_ATOMS: atom_id res chain seq x y z
N MET A 1 63.87 -4.00 -8.51
CA MET A 1 62.41 -4.22 -8.30
C MET A 1 61.73 -3.11 -7.47
N LYS A 2 62.17 -1.84 -7.55
CA LYS A 2 61.61 -0.74 -6.72
C LYS A 2 60.42 -0.03 -7.37
N ASN A 3 60.37 0.00 -8.71
CA ASN A 3 59.37 0.78 -9.47
C ASN A 3 58.02 0.06 -9.64
N LEU A 4 57.99 -1.28 -9.58
CA LEU A 4 56.76 -2.09 -9.69
C LEU A 4 55.78 -1.87 -8.53
N LYS A 5 56.28 -1.63 -7.31
CA LYS A 5 55.43 -1.38 -6.13
C LYS A 5 54.73 -0.03 -6.19
N ILE A 6 55.40 0.99 -6.73
CA ILE A 6 54.86 2.35 -6.85
C ILE A 6 53.77 2.39 -7.94
N SER A 7 54.01 1.70 -9.07
CA SER A 7 53.02 1.57 -10.14
C SER A 7 51.77 0.80 -9.68
N SER A 8 51.93 -0.27 -8.90
CA SER A 8 50.79 -1.02 -8.36
C SER A 8 49.98 -0.21 -7.34
N LEU A 9 50.64 0.63 -6.54
CA LEU A 9 49.98 1.52 -5.58
C LEU A 9 49.21 2.65 -6.30
N LEU A 10 49.78 3.21 -7.37
CA LEU A 10 49.15 4.26 -8.18
C LEU A 10 47.92 3.73 -8.94
N VAL A 11 47.99 2.51 -9.47
CA VAL A 11 46.84 1.85 -10.12
C VAL A 11 45.73 1.60 -9.10
N LEU A 12 46.06 1.17 -7.88
CA LEU A 12 45.07 0.96 -6.82
C LEU A 12 44.39 2.28 -6.42
N LEU A 13 45.16 3.38 -6.32
CA LEU A 13 44.65 4.70 -5.96
C LEU A 13 43.67 5.25 -7.02
N LEU A 14 43.92 4.98 -8.31
CA LEU A 14 43.06 5.39 -9.42
C LEU A 14 41.65 4.76 -9.39
N PHE A 15 41.49 3.56 -8.83
CA PHE A 15 40.17 2.92 -8.69
C PHE A 15 39.33 3.49 -7.54
N VAL A 16 39.95 4.13 -6.54
CA VAL A 16 39.22 4.72 -5.38
C VAL A 16 38.60 6.08 -5.75
N PHE A 17 39.08 6.71 -6.82
CA PHE A 17 38.60 8.01 -7.30
C PHE A 17 37.64 7.92 -8.49
N ILE A 18 37.00 6.77 -8.73
CA ILE A 18 35.85 6.74 -9.63
C ILE A 18 34.68 7.34 -8.85
N PRO A 19 34.25 8.60 -9.09
CA PRO A 19 33.02 9.07 -8.50
C PRO A 19 31.92 8.14 -8.98
N THR A 20 31.34 7.38 -8.05
CA THR A 20 30.09 6.68 -8.31
C THR A 20 29.05 7.77 -8.55
N ILE A 21 28.89 8.20 -9.80
CA ILE A 21 27.74 8.98 -10.23
C ILE A 21 26.57 7.99 -10.16
N CYS A 22 26.06 7.79 -8.95
CA CYS A 22 24.80 7.14 -8.72
C CYS A 22 23.74 8.11 -9.25
N ILE A 23 23.35 7.92 -10.51
CA ILE A 23 22.12 8.49 -11.03
C ILE A 23 21.01 7.76 -10.27
N SER A 24 20.64 8.29 -9.10
CA SER A 24 19.40 7.89 -8.43
C SER A 24 18.28 8.13 -9.44
N GLN A 25 17.44 7.12 -9.67
CA GLN A 25 16.32 7.25 -10.58
C GLN A 25 15.42 8.39 -10.06
N THR A 26 15.36 9.50 -10.79
CA THR A 26 14.43 10.61 -10.52
C THR A 26 13.03 10.33 -11.06
N THR A 27 12.68 9.06 -11.26
CA THR A 27 11.32 8.69 -11.60
C THR A 27 10.46 9.03 -10.39
N VAL A 28 9.74 10.15 -10.48
CA VAL A 28 8.47 10.30 -9.78
C VAL A 28 7.65 9.12 -10.26
N LYS A 29 7.66 8.01 -9.51
CA LYS A 29 6.83 6.85 -9.80
C LYS A 29 5.39 7.33 -9.62
N THR A 30 4.80 7.80 -10.71
CA THR A 30 3.36 7.98 -10.77
C THR A 30 2.77 6.59 -10.59
N VAL A 31 2.11 6.40 -9.46
CA VAL A 31 1.41 5.15 -9.15
C VAL A 31 0.36 4.96 -10.26
N PRO A 32 0.39 3.85 -11.02
CA PRO A 32 -0.51 3.67 -12.14
C PRO A 32 -1.95 3.62 -11.63
N MET A 33 -2.88 4.25 -12.34
CA MET A 33 -4.29 4.30 -11.95
C MET A 33 -5.19 3.84 -13.10
N PRO A 34 -6.33 3.21 -12.80
CA PRO A 34 -7.28 2.78 -13.82
C PRO A 34 -7.88 3.99 -14.56
N THR A 35 -8.36 3.74 -15.77
CA THR A 35 -9.12 4.72 -16.57
C THR A 35 -10.41 5.14 -15.86
N GLN A 36 -11.00 6.26 -16.26
CA GLN A 36 -12.26 6.73 -15.66
C GLN A 36 -13.42 5.73 -15.85
N GLN A 37 -13.49 5.07 -17.01
CA GLN A 37 -14.46 4.02 -17.27
C GLN A 37 -14.27 2.83 -16.32
N ASN A 38 -13.02 2.36 -16.18
CA ASN A 38 -12.70 1.22 -15.32
C ASN A 38 -13.01 1.51 -13.84
N LYS A 39 -12.86 2.77 -13.38
CA LYS A 39 -13.23 3.17 -12.00
C LYS A 39 -14.69 2.86 -11.66
N ILE A 40 -15.61 3.02 -12.62
CA ILE A 40 -17.03 2.73 -12.41
C ILE A 40 -17.26 1.24 -12.13
N ILE A 41 -16.52 0.36 -12.82
CA ILE A 41 -16.61 -1.09 -12.61
C ILE A 41 -15.92 -1.48 -11.29
N ILE A 42 -14.78 -0.86 -11.00
CA ILE A 42 -14.05 -1.06 -9.74
C ILE A 42 -14.90 -0.64 -8.54
N ASP A 43 -15.68 0.44 -8.62
CA ASP A 43 -16.62 0.81 -7.56
C ASP A 43 -17.63 -0.31 -7.25
N LYS A 44 -18.15 -0.96 -8.29
CA LYS A 44 -19.05 -2.12 -8.12
C LYS A 44 -18.32 -3.33 -7.53
N ILE A 45 -17.05 -3.53 -7.87
CA ILE A 45 -16.21 -4.59 -7.30
C ILE A 45 -15.97 -4.34 -5.82
N VAL A 46 -15.58 -3.12 -5.45
CA VAL A 46 -15.36 -2.68 -4.06
C VAL A 46 -16.59 -2.95 -3.20
N GLU A 47 -17.78 -2.65 -3.72
CA GLU A 47 -19.06 -2.91 -3.06
C GLU A 47 -19.35 -4.42 -2.97
N ALA A 48 -19.26 -5.16 -4.07
CA ALA A 48 -19.57 -6.59 -4.09
C ALA A 48 -18.63 -7.41 -3.19
N ALA A 49 -17.37 -6.99 -3.10
CA ALA A 49 -16.33 -7.63 -2.31
C ALA A 49 -16.21 -7.09 -0.88
N HIS A 50 -17.04 -6.11 -0.48
CA HIS A 50 -17.04 -5.52 0.87
C HIS A 50 -15.67 -4.95 1.30
N TYR A 51 -14.89 -4.43 0.36
CA TYR A 51 -13.53 -3.98 0.66
C TYR A 51 -13.51 -2.84 1.67
N LYS A 52 -14.48 -1.92 1.60
CA LYS A 52 -14.59 -0.84 2.58
C LYS A 52 -14.75 -1.38 4.00
N ASN A 53 -15.62 -2.37 4.19
CA ASN A 53 -15.87 -2.97 5.49
C ASN A 53 -14.60 -3.62 6.03
N TYR A 54 -13.94 -4.44 5.21
CA TYR A 54 -12.70 -5.08 5.61
C TYR A 54 -11.61 -4.08 6.02
N VAL A 55 -11.42 -2.99 5.28
CA VAL A 55 -10.45 -1.95 5.64
C VAL A 55 -10.80 -1.31 6.98
N VAL A 56 -12.08 -0.99 7.20
CA VAL A 56 -12.55 -0.39 8.45
C VAL A 56 -12.36 -1.37 9.61
N ASP A 57 -12.76 -2.63 9.45
CA ASP A 57 -12.65 -3.67 10.48
C ASP A 57 -11.19 -3.91 10.87
N PHE A 58 -10.28 -3.99 9.89
CA PHE A 58 -8.84 -4.12 10.15
C PHE A 58 -8.28 -2.91 10.92
N CYS A 59 -8.69 -1.70 10.55
CA CYS A 59 -8.27 -0.50 11.28
C CYS A 59 -8.80 -0.51 12.72
N LEU A 60 -10.07 -0.90 12.92
CA LEU A 60 -10.69 -1.01 14.24
C LEU A 60 -9.96 -2.02 15.13
N GLU A 61 -9.62 -3.20 14.60
CA GLU A 61 -8.84 -4.21 15.30
C GLU A 61 -7.47 -3.65 15.73
N THR A 62 -6.75 -3.04 14.80
CA THR A 62 -5.43 -2.42 15.07
C THR A 62 -5.53 -1.32 16.15
N ILE A 63 -6.57 -0.49 16.11
CA ILE A 63 -6.84 0.56 17.11
C ILE A 63 -7.14 -0.05 18.46
N ASN A 64 -7.97 -1.10 18.52
CA ASN A 64 -8.33 -1.76 19.77
C ASN A 64 -7.10 -2.39 20.43
N GLU A 65 -6.24 -3.05 19.65
CA GLU A 65 -4.97 -3.59 20.16
C GLU A 65 -4.08 -2.50 20.75
N ALA A 66 -3.91 -1.38 20.03
CA ALA A 66 -3.12 -0.25 20.48
C ALA A 66 -3.71 0.39 21.75
N ALA A 67 -5.04 0.61 21.78
CA ALA A 67 -5.74 1.19 22.92
C ALA A 67 -5.56 0.35 24.20
N GLN A 68 -5.63 -0.98 24.09
CA GLN A 68 -5.39 -1.89 25.22
C GLN A 68 -3.92 -1.86 25.66
N LYS A 69 -2.98 -1.97 24.71
CA LYS A 69 -1.54 -2.01 24.99
C LYS A 69 -1.03 -0.73 25.64
N GLU A 70 -1.49 0.41 25.16
CA GLU A 70 -1.07 1.73 25.62
C GLU A 70 -1.99 2.34 26.68
N LYS A 71 -3.05 1.64 27.08
CA LYS A 71 -4.04 2.06 28.09
C LYS A 71 -4.66 3.42 27.77
N TRP A 72 -5.16 3.58 26.55
CA TRP A 72 -5.85 4.80 26.14
C TRP A 72 -7.14 5.01 26.95
N ASN A 73 -7.52 6.26 27.14
CA ASN A 73 -8.84 6.60 27.66
C ASN A 73 -9.89 6.55 26.55
N ASP A 74 -11.17 6.50 26.95
CA ASP A 74 -12.29 6.39 26.00
C ASP A 74 -12.30 7.53 24.99
N GLN A 75 -11.98 8.75 25.42
CA GLN A 75 -11.92 9.93 24.55
C GLN A 75 -10.91 9.74 23.41
N LYS A 76 -9.68 9.34 23.72
CA LYS A 76 -8.64 9.11 22.70
C LYS A 76 -9.03 7.96 21.76
N THR A 77 -9.61 6.89 22.28
CA THR A 77 -10.05 5.75 21.48
C THR A 77 -11.14 6.13 20.49
N VAL A 78 -12.15 6.89 20.95
CA VAL A 78 -13.22 7.42 20.09
C VAL A 78 -12.65 8.34 19.02
N GLU A 79 -11.82 9.32 19.41
CA GLU A 79 -11.22 10.29 18.49
C GLU A 79 -10.39 9.61 17.38
N ILE A 80 -9.58 8.61 17.74
CA ILE A 80 -8.79 7.84 16.77
C ILE A 80 -9.70 7.01 15.86
N THR A 81 -10.71 6.36 16.43
CA THR A 81 -11.67 5.54 15.67
C THR A 81 -12.44 6.38 14.64
N GLU A 82 -12.86 7.58 15.01
CA GLU A 82 -13.55 8.51 14.12
C GLU A 82 -12.65 9.06 13.00
N SER A 83 -11.33 8.95 13.14
CA SER A 83 -10.39 9.35 12.09
C SER A 83 -10.27 8.35 10.93
N ILE A 84 -10.86 7.15 11.06
CA ILE A 84 -10.92 6.17 9.97
C ILE A 84 -11.71 6.75 8.80
N ASN A 85 -11.03 6.96 7.66
CA ASN A 85 -11.67 7.40 6.43
C ASN A 85 -11.15 6.61 5.24
N TYR A 86 -12.00 5.72 4.70
CA TYR A 86 -11.66 4.88 3.55
C TYR A 86 -11.17 5.67 2.33
N LYS A 87 -11.58 6.93 2.16
CA LYS A 87 -11.09 7.77 1.05
C LYS A 87 -9.56 7.93 1.05
N ASN A 88 -8.93 7.86 2.21
CA ASN A 88 -7.47 7.97 2.35
C ASN A 88 -6.72 6.70 1.93
N PHE A 89 -7.42 5.56 1.82
CA PHE A 89 -6.86 4.28 1.40
C PHE A 89 -7.35 3.84 0.01
N ARG A 90 -8.49 4.38 -0.44
CA ARG A 90 -9.17 4.01 -1.69
C ARG A 90 -8.24 3.96 -2.90
N ASP A 91 -7.31 4.89 -3.01
CA ASP A 91 -6.41 4.94 -4.17
C ASP A 91 -5.47 3.73 -4.24
N ALA A 92 -5.08 3.15 -3.10
CA ALA A 92 -4.32 1.89 -3.06
C ALA A 92 -5.14 0.72 -3.60
N VAL A 93 -6.43 0.66 -3.24
CA VAL A 93 -7.37 -0.33 -3.80
C VAL A 93 -7.53 -0.14 -5.30
N TYR A 94 -7.64 1.09 -5.79
CA TYR A 94 -7.81 1.34 -7.22
C TYR A 94 -6.54 1.02 -8.01
N ASN A 95 -5.37 1.31 -7.44
CA ASN A 95 -4.08 1.02 -8.04
C ASN A 95 -3.88 -0.48 -8.31
N MET A 96 -4.43 -1.38 -7.49
CA MET A 96 -4.33 -2.83 -7.72
C MET A 96 -4.93 -3.27 -9.07
N PHE A 97 -5.87 -2.49 -9.60
CA PHE A 97 -6.59 -2.75 -10.85
C PHE A 97 -6.05 -1.93 -12.03
N ALA A 98 -4.95 -1.19 -11.86
CA ALA A 98 -4.51 -0.21 -12.86
C ALA A 98 -4.19 -0.80 -14.25
N PHE A 99 -3.88 -2.10 -14.30
CA PHE A 99 -3.53 -2.81 -15.53
C PHE A 99 -4.64 -3.73 -16.06
N TYR A 100 -5.79 -3.76 -15.40
CA TYR A 100 -6.94 -4.56 -15.85
C TYR A 100 -7.66 -3.82 -16.97
N ASN A 101 -8.03 -4.56 -18.01
CA ASN A 101 -8.95 -4.07 -19.04
C ASN A 101 -10.42 -4.23 -18.58
N GLU A 102 -11.34 -3.65 -19.34
CA GLU A 102 -12.78 -3.64 -19.02
C GLU A 102 -13.36 -5.06 -18.89
N ILE A 103 -13.02 -5.97 -19.81
CA ILE A 103 -13.52 -7.36 -19.84
C ILE A 103 -13.06 -8.13 -18.59
N GLU A 104 -11.79 -7.94 -18.18
CA GLU A 104 -11.24 -8.56 -16.98
C GLU A 104 -11.95 -8.06 -15.72
N LEU A 105 -12.26 -6.75 -15.64
CA LEU A 105 -13.00 -6.17 -14.52
C LEU A 105 -14.45 -6.65 -14.46
N GLU A 106 -15.14 -6.74 -15.59
CA GLU A 106 -16.50 -7.27 -15.63
C GLU A 106 -16.56 -8.75 -15.23
N THR A 107 -15.59 -9.53 -15.68
CA THR A 107 -15.46 -10.95 -15.30
C THR A 107 -15.26 -11.06 -13.79
N LEU A 108 -14.33 -10.28 -13.22
CA LEU A 108 -14.08 -10.27 -11.78
C LEU A 108 -15.32 -9.83 -10.98
N LEU A 109 -16.03 -8.81 -11.45
CA LEU A 109 -17.27 -8.35 -10.82
C LEU A 109 -18.33 -9.45 -10.82
N ASN A 110 -18.48 -10.18 -11.92
CA ASN A 110 -19.44 -11.29 -12.01
C ASN A 110 -19.06 -12.42 -11.05
N THR A 111 -17.78 -12.77 -10.94
CA THR A 111 -17.29 -13.75 -9.97
C THR A 111 -17.66 -13.33 -8.54
N TYR A 112 -17.38 -12.07 -8.16
CA TYR A 112 -17.75 -11.59 -6.83
C TYR A 112 -19.27 -11.61 -6.55
N LYS A 113 -20.11 -11.45 -7.58
CA LYS A 113 -21.57 -11.51 -7.40
C LYS A 113 -22.11 -12.93 -7.27
N GLN A 114 -21.50 -13.89 -7.95
CA GLN A 114 -22.01 -15.26 -8.07
C GLN A 114 -21.38 -16.21 -7.04
N ASP A 115 -20.12 -15.99 -6.68
CA ASP A 115 -19.37 -16.86 -5.78
C ASP A 115 -19.18 -16.19 -4.41
N THR A 116 -20.00 -16.65 -3.45
CA THR A 116 -19.91 -16.19 -2.06
C THR A 116 -18.62 -16.63 -1.37
N ALA A 117 -18.04 -17.76 -1.74
CA ALA A 117 -16.75 -18.19 -1.20
C ALA A 117 -15.64 -17.25 -1.69
N TYR A 118 -15.66 -16.89 -2.98
CA TYR A 118 -14.72 -15.93 -3.55
C TYR A 118 -14.78 -14.55 -2.86
N ARG A 119 -15.98 -14.11 -2.44
CA ARG A 119 -16.13 -12.90 -1.60
C ARG A 119 -15.43 -13.03 -0.24
N THR A 120 -15.42 -14.22 0.37
CA THR A 120 -14.79 -14.44 1.67
C THR A 120 -13.27 -14.54 1.59
N THR A 121 -12.71 -14.97 0.46
CA THR A 121 -11.24 -15.07 0.23
C THR A 121 -10.56 -13.73 -0.07
N ASN A 122 -11.21 -12.61 0.29
CA ASN A 122 -10.89 -11.21 0.00
C ASN A 122 -9.51 -10.98 -0.63
N VAL A 123 -9.48 -10.53 -1.88
CA VAL A 123 -8.23 -10.28 -2.64
C VAL A 123 -7.30 -9.29 -1.92
N MET A 124 -7.78 -8.45 -1.00
CA MET A 124 -6.90 -7.63 -0.15
C MET A 124 -5.98 -8.45 0.74
N ILE A 125 -6.39 -9.64 1.17
CA ILE A 125 -5.55 -10.59 1.93
C ILE A 125 -4.53 -11.23 1.00
N ALA A 126 -4.92 -11.57 -0.22
CA ALA A 126 -4.07 -12.28 -1.18
C ALA A 126 -3.06 -11.36 -1.92
N ASN A 127 -3.19 -10.03 -1.79
CA ASN A 127 -2.30 -9.07 -2.43
C ASN A 127 -1.36 -8.44 -1.38
N ASP A 128 -0.11 -8.94 -1.32
CA ASP A 128 0.89 -8.50 -0.35
C ASP A 128 1.13 -6.98 -0.33
N ALA A 129 1.15 -6.34 -1.50
CA ALA A 129 1.38 -4.90 -1.60
C ALA A 129 0.21 -4.11 -1.01
N LEU A 130 -1.03 -4.56 -1.26
CA LEU A 130 -2.22 -3.93 -0.71
C LEU A 130 -2.38 -4.19 0.78
N ALA A 131 -2.08 -5.40 1.24
CA ALA A 131 -2.04 -5.76 2.66
C ALA A 131 -1.01 -4.89 3.42
N TYR A 132 0.20 -4.73 2.88
CA TYR A 132 1.22 -3.87 3.47
C TYR A 132 0.79 -2.39 3.52
N ASN A 133 0.17 -1.88 2.45
CA ASN A 133 -0.39 -0.53 2.45
C ASN A 133 -1.47 -0.36 3.53
N LEU A 134 -2.31 -1.37 3.74
CA LEU A 134 -3.36 -1.36 4.76
C LEU A 134 -2.76 -1.33 6.17
N GLU A 135 -1.72 -2.13 6.42
CA GLU A 135 -0.98 -2.12 7.68
C GLU A 135 -0.38 -0.74 7.97
N ILE A 136 0.26 -0.11 6.97
CA ILE A 136 0.78 1.26 7.11
C ILE A 136 -0.36 2.23 7.44
N PHE A 137 -1.47 2.15 6.70
CA PHE A 137 -2.61 3.04 6.88
C PHE A 137 -3.22 2.93 8.29
N ALA A 138 -3.45 1.71 8.78
CA ALA A 138 -3.98 1.45 10.11
C ALA A 138 -3.02 1.95 11.21
N ASN A 139 -1.71 1.71 11.06
CA ASN A 139 -0.71 2.22 11.99
C ASN A 139 -0.61 3.76 11.98
N ASP A 140 -0.77 4.40 10.82
CA ASP A 140 -0.80 5.85 10.71
C ASP A 140 -2.04 6.47 11.38
N ILE A 141 -3.18 5.78 11.33
CA ILE A 141 -4.37 6.14 12.12
C ILE A 141 -4.08 6.06 13.61
N VAL A 142 -3.49 4.96 14.10
CA VAL A 142 -3.10 4.80 15.50
C VAL A 142 -2.17 5.93 15.97
N ARG A 143 -1.25 6.37 15.12
CA ARG A 143 -0.35 7.52 15.37
C ARG A 143 -1.04 8.88 15.30
N GLY A 144 -2.32 8.93 14.95
CA GLY A 144 -3.12 10.16 14.88
C GLY A 144 -2.87 11.01 13.63
N LYS A 145 -2.29 10.45 12.56
CA LYS A 145 -1.95 11.19 11.33
C LYS A 145 -3.17 11.79 10.61
N TYR A 146 -4.37 11.25 10.86
CA TYR A 146 -5.62 11.64 10.21
C TYR A 146 -6.60 12.37 11.13
N LYS A 147 -6.18 12.72 12.35
CA LYS A 147 -6.98 13.55 13.26
C LYS A 147 -7.19 14.94 12.65
N LYS A 148 -8.40 15.48 12.79
CA LYS A 148 -8.71 16.86 12.41
C LYS A 148 -8.66 17.77 13.62
#